data_AF-A0A2D9C8Y9-F1
#
_entry.id   AF-A0A2D9C8Y9-F1
#
_cell.length_a   1.000
_cell.length_b   1.000
_cell.length_c   1.000
_cell.angle_alpha   90.00
_cell.angle_beta   90.00
_cell.angle_gamma   90.00
#
_symmetry.space_group_name_H-M   'P 1'
#
loop_
_entity.id
_entity.type
_entity.pdbx_description
1 polymer ?
#
loop_
_entity_poly.entity_id
_entity_poly.type
_entity_poly.pdbx_seq_one_letter_code
_entity_poly.pdbx_strand_id
1 'polypeptide(L)'
;MNSDYRWTTTTTEDSKQVSIETDIIVQEVKQMYEERSQIGIAKYGTTLEHSTQDTLEFIQHLQEELMDATLYLQKIKHLINK
;
A
#
# COMPACT_ATOMS: atom_id res chain seq x y z
N MET A 1 -18.52 11.31 1.74
CA MET A 1 -18.47 9.88 2.12
C MET A 1 -17.36 9.76 3.14
N ASN A 2 -17.72 9.47 4.38
CA ASN A 2 -16.86 9.60 5.56
C ASN A 2 -16.34 8.21 5.93
N SER A 3 -15.03 8.02 5.97
CA SER A 3 -14.40 6.77 6.41
C SER A 3 -13.36 7.10 7.48
N ASP A 4 -13.85 7.60 8.61
CA ASP A 4 -13.09 7.70 9.86
C ASP A 4 -12.73 6.28 10.32
N TYR A 5 -11.54 5.80 9.94
CA TYR A 5 -10.93 4.62 10.54
C TYR A 5 -10.47 4.95 11.96
N ARG A 6 -11.42 4.97 12.91
CA ARG A 6 -11.16 5.10 14.35
C ARG A 6 -11.04 3.70 14.96
N TRP A 7 -9.82 3.18 15.03
CA TRP A 7 -9.51 2.14 16.01
C TRP A 7 -9.39 2.78 17.39
N THR A 8 -10.51 2.90 18.11
CA THR A 8 -10.47 3.14 19.56
C THR A 8 -11.36 2.12 20.25
N THR A 9 -10.85 0.91 20.42
CA THR A 9 -11.37 -0.01 21.42
C THR A 9 -10.76 0.41 22.75
N THR A 10 -11.55 1.02 23.62
CA THR A 10 -11.17 1.14 25.03
C THR A 10 -12.34 0.70 25.87
N THR A 11 -12.34 -0.60 26.17
CA THR A 11 -13.15 -1.16 27.26
C THR A 11 -12.57 -0.62 28.57
N THR A 12 -13.45 0.03 29.32
CA THR A 12 -13.45 0.33 30.77
C THR A 12 -12.10 0.61 31.47
N GLU A 13 -11.92 1.89 31.81
CA GLU A 13 -11.18 2.41 32.97
C GLU A 13 -9.73 1.95 33.17
N ASP A 14 -8.81 2.53 32.40
CA ASP A 14 -7.49 2.91 32.95
C ASP A 14 -7.10 4.28 32.37
N SER A 15 -6.95 5.27 33.26
CA SER A 15 -6.76 6.68 32.97
C SER A 15 -5.33 7.00 32.53
N LYS A 16 -4.89 6.38 31.44
CA LYS A 16 -3.75 6.84 30.65
C LYS A 16 -4.25 7.09 29.25
N GLN A 17 -4.52 8.35 28.92
CA GLN A 17 -4.60 8.78 27.52
C GLN A 17 -3.23 8.51 26.89
N VAL A 18 -3.08 7.31 26.31
CA VAL A 18 -1.96 7.02 25.42
C VAL A 18 -2.22 7.84 24.17
N SER A 19 -1.50 8.95 24.02
CA SER A 19 -1.44 9.63 22.74
C SER A 19 -0.84 8.64 21.73
N ILE A 20 -1.65 8.17 20.79
CA ILE A 20 -1.14 7.36 19.68
C ILE A 20 -0.30 8.32 18.82
N GLU A 21 1.02 8.22 18.93
CA GLU A 21 1.93 8.93 18.05
C GLU A 21 1.74 8.40 16.63
N THR A 22 1.55 9.31 15.69
CA THR A 22 1.36 8.96 14.27
C THR A 22 2.71 9.00 13.58
N ASP A 23 3.12 7.85 13.03
CA ASP A 23 4.29 7.79 12.14
C ASP A 23 3.90 8.35 10.76
N ILE A 24 4.46 9.51 10.43
CA ILE A 24 4.20 10.24 9.19
C ILE A 24 4.66 9.42 7.97
N ILE A 25 5.79 8.72 8.05
CA ILE A 25 6.32 7.90 6.95
C ILE A 25 5.34 6.76 6.65
N VAL A 26 4.76 6.14 7.69
CA VAL A 26 3.74 5.11 7.50
C VAL A 26 2.48 5.67 6.86
N GLN A 27 2.04 6.89 7.23
CA GLN A 27 0.84 7.48 6.60
C GLN A 27 1.08 7.82 5.12
N GLU A 28 2.25 8.34 4.78
CA GLU A 28 2.60 8.63 3.39
C GLU A 28 2.59 7.36 2.54
N VAL A 29 3.20 6.27 3.03
CA VAL A 29 3.20 4.98 2.32
C VAL A 29 1.78 4.41 2.17
N LYS A 30 0.92 4.56 3.19
CA LYS A 30 -0.51 4.17 3.08
C LYS A 30 -1.23 4.97 2.00
N GLN A 31 -1.01 6.27 1.93
CA GLN A 31 -1.60 7.10 0.87
C GLN A 31 -1.12 6.63 -0.51
N MET A 32 0.16 6.30 -0.67
CA MET A 32 0.67 5.76 -1.93
C MET A 32 -0.02 4.45 -2.33
N TYR A 33 -0.30 3.56 -1.37
CA TYR A 33 -1.09 2.35 -1.64
C TYR A 33 -2.52 2.67 -2.07
N GLU A 34 -3.17 3.63 -1.43
CA GLU A 34 -4.52 4.07 -1.79
C GLU A 34 -4.57 4.64 -3.21
N GLU A 35 -3.66 5.54 -3.56
CA GLU A 35 -3.55 6.11 -4.91
C GLU A 35 -3.31 5.03 -5.96
N ARG A 36 -2.40 4.09 -5.67
CA ARG A 36 -2.12 2.95 -6.55
C ARG A 36 -3.33 2.05 -6.73
N SER A 37 -4.10 1.82 -5.67
CA SER A 37 -5.35 1.05 -5.69
C SER A 37 -6.38 1.73 -6.59
N GLN A 38 -6.56 3.05 -6.51
CA GLN A 38 -7.48 3.78 -7.39
C GLN A 38 -7.12 3.65 -8.88
N ILE A 39 -5.82 3.70 -9.21
CA ILE A 39 -5.37 3.46 -10.59
C ILE A 39 -5.69 2.03 -11.03
N GLY A 40 -5.46 1.04 -10.16
CA GLY A 40 -5.81 -0.36 -10.42
C GLY A 40 -7.32 -0.55 -10.65
N ILE A 41 -8.15 0.02 -9.78
CA ILE A 41 -9.62 -0.01 -9.90
C ILE A 41 -10.06 0.66 -11.22
N ALA A 42 -9.48 1.79 -11.59
CA ALA A 42 -9.78 2.44 -12.86
C ALA A 42 -9.37 1.60 -14.09
N LYS A 43 -8.29 0.82 -13.99
CA LYS A 43 -7.79 -0.04 -15.08
C LYS A 43 -8.57 -1.34 -15.22
N TYR A 44 -8.91 -1.99 -14.11
CA TYR A 44 -9.49 -3.34 -14.10
C TYR A 44 -10.97 -3.36 -13.73
N GLY A 45 -11.55 -2.23 -13.30
CA GLY A 45 -12.96 -2.10 -12.94
C GLY A 45 -13.35 -2.77 -11.62
N THR A 46 -12.38 -3.27 -10.84
CA THR A 46 -12.61 -3.99 -9.59
C THR A 46 -11.46 -3.75 -8.60
N THR A 47 -11.72 -4.05 -7.32
CA THR A 47 -10.68 -4.05 -6.28
C THR A 47 -9.88 -5.35 -6.36
N LEU A 48 -8.70 -5.38 -5.73
CA LEU A 48 -7.91 -6.60 -5.63
C LEU A 48 -8.68 -7.73 -4.92
N GLU A 49 -9.49 -7.39 -3.91
CA GLU A 49 -10.34 -8.33 -3.15
C GLU A 49 -11.44 -8.98 -4.00
N HIS A 50 -12.00 -8.24 -4.97
CA HIS A 50 -13.09 -8.70 -5.82
C HIS A 50 -12.67 -9.01 -7.25
N SER A 51 -11.37 -9.18 -7.48
CA SER A 51 -10.86 -9.54 -8.79
C SER A 51 -11.22 -10.98 -9.15
N THR A 52 -11.60 -11.19 -10.41
CA THR A 52 -11.91 -12.52 -10.96
C THR A 52 -10.71 -13.19 -11.63
N GLN A 53 -9.54 -12.54 -11.57
CA GLN A 53 -8.30 -13.09 -12.13
C GLN A 53 -7.88 -14.36 -11.39
N ASP A 54 -7.24 -15.27 -12.10
CA ASP A 54 -6.73 -16.49 -11.48
C ASP A 54 -5.42 -16.22 -10.70
N THR A 55 -5.08 -17.14 -9.80
CA THR A 55 -3.87 -17.04 -8.97
C THR A 55 -2.58 -16.94 -9.80
N LEU A 56 -2.52 -17.57 -10.96
CA LEU A 56 -1.33 -17.56 -11.81
C LEU A 56 -1.14 -16.19 -12.47
N GLU A 57 -2.22 -15.52 -12.90
CA GLU A 57 -2.19 -14.14 -13.39
C GLU A 57 -1.65 -13.19 -12.32
N PHE A 58 -2.09 -13.33 -11.06
CA PHE A 58 -1.54 -12.53 -9.96
C PHE A 58 -0.05 -12.75 -9.75
N ILE A 59 0.41 -14.00 -9.79
CA ILE A 59 1.82 -14.33 -9.67
C ILE A 59 2.62 -13.74 -10.83
N GLN A 60 2.09 -13.85 -12.05
CA GLN A 60 2.73 -13.31 -13.25
C GLN A 60 2.87 -11.78 -13.16
N HIS A 61 1.79 -11.06 -12.81
CA HIS A 61 1.85 -9.60 -12.62
C HIS A 61 2.80 -9.21 -11.49
N LEU A 62 2.80 -9.92 -10.36
CA LEU A 62 3.76 -9.67 -9.29
C LEU A 62 5.20 -9.88 -9.76
N GLN A 63 5.47 -10.93 -10.52
CA GLN A 63 6.79 -11.22 -11.06
C GLN A 63 7.27 -10.10 -12.01
N GLU A 64 6.39 -9.62 -12.90
CA GLU A 64 6.66 -8.50 -13.82
C GLU A 64 7.01 -7.21 -13.05
N GLU A 65 6.20 -6.84 -12.06
CA GLU A 65 6.42 -5.63 -11.25
C GLU A 65 7.73 -5.73 -10.42
N LEU A 66 8.07 -6.92 -9.92
CA LEU A 66 9.35 -7.15 -9.23
C LEU A 66 10.54 -7.06 -10.19
N MET A 67 10.40 -7.55 -11.43
CA MET A 67 11.43 -7.39 -12.45
C MET A 67 11.68 -5.90 -12.75
N ASP A 68 10.62 -5.11 -12.93
CA ASP A 68 10.74 -3.66 -13.11
C ASP A 68 11.46 -2.99 -11.93
N ALA A 69 11.13 -3.37 -10.69
CA ALA A 69 11.82 -2.88 -9.50
C ALA A 69 13.33 -3.18 -9.54
N THR A 70 13.75 -4.37 -9.98
CA THR A 70 15.18 -4.69 -10.14
C THR A 70 15.88 -3.86 -11.20
N LEU A 71 15.19 -3.52 -12.30
CA LEU A 71 15.72 -2.63 -13.34
C LEU A 71 15.94 -1.21 -12.79
N TYR A 72 15.00 -0.69 -11.99
CA TYR A 72 15.15 0.60 -11.33
C TYR A 72 16.32 0.61 -10.34
N LEU A 73 16.48 -0.44 -9.53
CA LEU A 73 17.64 -0.58 -8.64
C LEU A 73 18.96 -0.56 -9.41
N GLN A 74 19.05 -1.28 -10.52
CA GLN A 74 20.25 -1.29 -11.35
C GLN A 74 20.52 0.11 -11.96
N LYS A 75 19.48 0.81 -12.42
CA LYS A 75 19.61 2.19 -12.90
C LYS A 75 20.13 3.13 -11.81
N ILE A 76 19.58 3.05 -10.59
CA ILE A 76 20.01 3.88 -9.46
C ILE A 76 21.48 3.62 -9.13
N LYS A 77 21.93 2.36 -9.11
CA LYS A 77 23.35 2.02 -8.93
C LYS A 77 24.24 2.66 -9.99
N HIS A 78 23.82 2.64 -11.26
CA HIS A 78 24.54 3.32 -12.34
C HIS A 78 24.57 4.86 -12.18
N LEU A 79 23.55 5.45 -11.56
CA LEU A 79 23.53 6.91 -11.31
C LEU A 79 24.45 7.29 -10.15
N ILE A 80 24.55 6.46 -9.12
CA ILE A 80 25.43 6.68 -7.96
C ILE A 80 26.91 6.46 -8.32
N ASN A 81 27.22 5.47 -9.17
CA ASN A 81 28.58 5.11 -9.55
C ASN A 81 29.13 5.91 -10.75
N LYS A 82 28.64 7.14 -10.95
CA LYS A 82 29.18 8.12 -11.93
C LYS A 82 30.05 9.13 -11.21
#